data_AF-A0A961WGP2-F1
#
_entry.id   AF-A0A961WGP2-F1
#
_cell.length_a   1.000
_cell.length_b   1.000
_cell.length_c   1.000
_cell.angle_alpha   90.00
_cell.angle_beta   90.00
_cell.angle_gamma   90.00
#
_symmetry.space_group_name_H-M   'P 1'
#
loop_
_entity.id
_entity.type
_entity.pdbx_description
1 polymer ?
#
loop_
_entity_poly.entity_id
_entity_poly.type
_entity_poly.pdbx_seq_one_letter_code
_entity_poly.pdbx_strand_id
1 'polypeptide(L)' 'PLIYRFYELIMVNGPAWKVLIEEEFGDGIMSAIDFDFEMERLPDPKGDRVKIGMSGKFLPYKYYGATQGIPPLGYKEE' A
#
# COMPACT_ATOMS: atom_id res chain seq x y z
N PRO A 1 19.85 -0.39 14.11
CA PRO A 1 18.76 0.60 14.26
C PRO A 1 17.97 0.89 12.98
N LEU A 2 18.64 1.07 11.83
CA LEU A 2 18.01 1.52 10.58
C LEU A 2 16.81 0.66 10.14
N ILE A 3 16.97 -0.66 10.08
CA ILE A 3 15.88 -1.58 9.70
C ILE A 3 14.67 -1.47 10.63
N TYR A 4 14.93 -1.33 11.94
CA TYR A 4 13.86 -1.18 12.94
C TYR A 4 12.99 0.06 12.71
N ARG A 5 13.55 1.14 12.16
CA ARG A 5 12.77 2.34 11.84
C ARG A 5 11.73 2.09 10.74
N PHE A 6 12.01 1.19 9.80
CA PHE A 6 11.01 0.78 8.81
C PHE A 6 9.88 -0.03 9.45
N TYR A 7 10.19 -0.95 10.37
CA TYR A 7 9.16 -1.66 11.13
C TYR A 7 8.29 -0.70 11.94
N GLU A 8 8.89 0.26 12.65
CA GLU A 8 8.17 1.27 13.43
C GLU A 8 7.27 2.14 12.54
N LEU A 9 7.77 2.57 11.39
CA LEU A 9 7.02 3.35 10.42
C LEU A 9 5.78 2.59 9.91
N ILE A 10 5.93 1.30 9.59
CA ILE A 10 4.81 0.44 9.18
C ILE A 10 3.83 0.20 10.33
N MET A 11 4.32 -0.05 11.55
CA MET A 11 3.43 -0.26 12.71
C MET A 11 2.57 0.97 13.03
N VAL A 12 3.14 2.17 12.90
CA VAL A 12 2.43 3.42 13.19
C VAL A 12 1.49 3.81 12.05
N ASN A 13 1.94 3.73 10.79
CA ASN A 13 1.20 4.27 9.64
C ASN A 13 0.40 3.22 8.86
N GLY A 14 0.71 1.94 9.03
CA GLY A 14 0.08 0.83 8.30
C GLY A 14 -1.45 0.84 8.35
N PRO A 15 -2.10 1.08 9.51
CA PRO A 15 -3.56 1.20 9.56
C PRO A 15 -4.11 2.33 8.70
N ALA A 16 -3.45 3.49 8.67
CA ALA A 16 -3.86 4.63 7.85
C ALA A 16 -3.67 4.33 6.35
N TRP A 17 -2.54 3.72 5.97
CA TRP A 17 -2.29 3.33 4.59
C TRP A 17 -3.30 2.29 4.09
N LYS A 18 -3.66 1.31 4.93
CA LYS A 18 -4.69 0.32 4.59
C LYS A 18 -6.00 1.02 4.23
N VAL A 19 -6.48 1.95 5.07
CA VAL A 19 -7.72 2.69 4.82
C VAL A 19 -7.63 3.48 3.51
N LEU A 20 -6.53 4.20 3.27
CA LEU A 20 -6.35 4.96 2.03
C LEU A 20 -6.35 4.05 0.77
N ILE A 21 -5.73 2.87 0.85
CA ILE A 21 -5.74 1.91 -0.26
C ILE A 21 -7.16 1.38 -0.48
N GLU A 22 -7.89 1.05 0.58
CA GLU A 22 -9.26 0.55 0.48
C GLU A 22 -10.24 1.61 -0.04
N GLU A 23 -10.10 2.85 0.39
CA GLU A 23 -10.91 3.99 -0.07
C GLU A 23 -10.68 4.31 -1.54
N GLU A 24 -9.46 4.13 -2.05
CA GLU A 24 -9.10 4.44 -3.44
C GLU A 24 -9.34 3.26 -4.39
N PHE A 25 -8.91 2.05 -4.02
CA PHE A 25 -8.87 0.88 -4.92
C PHE A 25 -9.90 -0.20 -4.58
N GLY A 26 -10.35 -0.26 -3.32
CA GLY A 26 -11.22 -1.30 -2.79
C GLY A 26 -10.51 -2.33 -1.91
N ASP A 27 -11.22 -3.39 -1.55
CA ASP A 27 -10.74 -4.46 -0.68
C ASP A 27 -9.78 -5.42 -1.41
N GLY A 28 -8.51 -5.33 -1.03
CA GLY A 28 -7.43 -6.07 -1.65
C GLY A 28 -6.07 -5.75 -1.03
N ILE A 29 -5.01 -6.03 -1.76
CA ILE A 29 -3.63 -5.76 -1.32
C ILE A 29 -2.83 -5.06 -2.41
N MET A 30 -1.83 -4.28 -1.98
CA MET A 30 -0.68 -3.95 -2.81
C MET A 30 0.25 -5.17 -2.85
N SER A 31 0.51 -5.71 -4.03
CA SER A 31 1.46 -6.82 -4.21
C SER A 31 2.87 -6.41 -3.78
N ALA A 32 3.59 -7.33 -3.15
CA ALA A 32 5.03 -7.21 -2.86
C ALA A 32 5.88 -8.10 -3.79
N ILE A 33 5.26 -8.72 -4.81
CA ILE A 33 5.94 -9.55 -5.83
C ILE A 33 5.94 -8.82 -7.18
N ASP A 34 4.76 -8.37 -7.61
CA ASP A 34 4.59 -7.47 -8.77
C ASP A 34 4.70 -6.04 -8.24
N PHE A 35 5.95 -5.64 -7.98
CA PHE A 35 6.32 -4.49 -7.16
C PHE A 35 7.64 -3.88 -7.60
N ASP A 36 7.67 -2.55 -7.64
CA ASP A 36 8.85 -1.72 -7.89
C ASP A 36 9.23 -0.91 -6.65
N PHE A 37 10.55 -0.78 -6.44
CA PHE A 37 11.14 -0.03 -5.34
C PHE A 37 12.24 0.91 -5.85
N GLU A 38 12.11 2.19 -5.53
CA GLU A 38 13.10 3.20 -5.87
C GLU A 38 13.59 3.91 -4.62
N MET A 39 14.92 4.12 -4.54
CA MET A 39 15.54 4.87 -3.45
C MET A 39 16.48 5.93 -4.00
N GLU A 40 16.27 7.17 -3.55
CA GLU A 40 17.02 8.32 -4.00
C GLU A 40 17.46 9.17 -2.81
N ARG A 41 18.61 9.84 -2.96
CA ARG A 41 19.00 10.93 -2.05
C ARG A 41 18.25 12.19 -2.47
N LEU A 42 17.56 12.82 -1.53
CA LEU A 42 16.91 14.11 -1.74
C LEU A 42 17.67 15.19 -0.97
N PRO A 43 18.36 16.12 -1.64
CA PRO A 43 19.07 17.20 -0.98
C PRO A 43 18.13 18.07 -0.13
N ASP A 44 18.55 18.43 1.09
CA ASP A 44 17.77 19.28 1.99
C ASP A 44 18.72 20.21 2.78
N PRO A 45 18.38 21.51 2.96
CA PRO A 45 19.22 22.47 3.68
C PRO A 45 19.60 22.05 5.12
N LYS A 46 18.83 21.16 5.76
CA LYS A 46 19.08 20.65 7.12
C LYS A 46 19.77 19.28 7.14
N GLY A 47 20.19 18.78 5.98
CA GLY A 47 20.80 17.48 5.79
C GLY A 47 19.93 16.59 4.92
N ASP A 48 20.57 15.95 3.94
CA ASP A 48 19.89 15.15 2.92
C ASP A 48 18.94 14.09 3.49
N ARG A 49 17.86 13.86 2.76
CA ARG A 49 16.81 12.91 3.10
C ARG A 49 16.93 11.65 2.25
N VAL A 50 16.46 10.53 2.81
CA VAL A 50 16.23 9.30 2.06
C VAL A 50 14.81 9.36 1.50
N LYS A 51 14.68 9.42 0.18
CA LYS A 51 13.39 9.36 -0.52
C LYS A 51 13.18 7.93 -1.02
N ILE A 52 12.00 7.38 -0.74
CA ILE A 52 11.61 6.03 -1.14
C ILE A 52 10.31 6.11 -1.94
N GLY A 53 10.31 5.51 -3.12
CA GLY A 53 9.12 5.25 -3.94
C GLY A 53 8.78 3.76 -3.91
N MET A 54 7.51 3.42 -3.72
CA MET A 54 7.01 2.04 -3.69
C MET A 54 5.76 1.98 -4.56
N SER A 55 5.76 1.09 -5.55
CA SER A 55 4.60 0.86 -6.43
C SER A 55 4.35 -0.63 -6.53
N GLY A 56 3.14 -1.07 -6.19
CA GLY A 56 2.77 -2.47 -6.32
C GLY A 56 1.42 -2.62 -7.00
N LYS A 57 1.29 -3.68 -7.80
CA LYS A 57 0.02 -4.00 -8.44
C LYS A 57 -1.06 -4.25 -7.39
N PHE A 58 -2.20 -3.59 -7.53
CA PHE A 58 -3.36 -3.87 -6.70
C PHE A 58 -3.98 -5.22 -7.08
N LEU A 59 -4.21 -6.06 -6.08
CA LEU A 59 -4.82 -7.38 -6.22
C LEU A 59 -6.10 -7.42 -5.38
N PRO A 60 -7.30 -7.35 -6.00
CA PRO A 60 -8.55 -7.40 -5.27
C PRO A 60 -8.77 -8.81 -4.69
N TYR A 61 -9.41 -8.89 -3.54
CA TYR A 61 -9.86 -10.19 -3.03
C TYR A 61 -11.02 -10.72 -3.86
N LYS A 62 -11.09 -12.05 -3.94
CA LYS A 62 -12.20 -12.76 -4.57
C LYS A 62 -13.24 -13.12 -3.52
N TYR A 63 -14.48 -12.66 -3.73
CA TYR A 63 -15.59 -13.02 -2.87
C TYR A 63 -16.25 -14.30 -3.36
N TYR A 64 -16.42 -15.27 -2.46
CA TYR A 64 -17.09 -16.54 -2.74
C TYR A 64 -18.48 -16.54 -2.11
N GLY A 65 -19.51 -16.88 -2.89
CA GLY A 65 -20.91 -16.89 -2.45
C GLY A 65 -21.69 -15.73 -3.05
N ALA A 66 -22.13 -15.91 -4.30
CA ALA A 66 -22.99 -14.94 -5.00
C ALA A 66 -24.42 -15.01 -4.44
N THR A 67 -24.63 -14.45 -3.26
CA THR A 67 -25.95 -13.95 -2.84
C THR A 67 -26.10 -12.52 -3.35
N GLN A 68 -27.29 -12.20 -3.87
CA GLN A 68 -27.67 -10.95 -4.53
C GLN A 68 -27.00 -9.70 -3.90
N GLY A 69 -26.19 -8.99 -4.69
CA GLY A 69 -25.69 -7.64 -4.35
C GLY A 69 -24.23 -7.52 -3.91
N ILE A 70 -23.46 -8.61 -3.85
CA ILE A 70 -22.01 -8.56 -3.55
C ILE A 70 -21.22 -8.69 -4.86
N PRO A 71 -20.28 -7.77 -5.18
CA PRO A 71 -19.47 -7.87 -6.40
C PRO A 71 -18.59 -9.13 -6.38
N PRO A 72 -18.12 -9.63 -7.54
CA PRO A 72 -17.27 -10.83 -7.59
C PRO A 72 -15.84 -10.59 -7.07
N LEU A 73 -15.39 -9.33 -7.07
CA LEU A 73 -14.06 -8.89 -6.67
C LEU A 73 -14.19 -7.64 -5.81
N GLY A 74 -13.25 -7.45 -4.88
CA GLY A 74 -13.18 -6.28 -4.00
C GLY A 74 -12.71 -4.99 -4.68
N TYR A 75 -12.99 -4.77 -5.96
CA TYR A 75 -12.75 -3.44 -6.55
C TYR A 75 -13.75 -2.43 -5.99
N LYS A 76 -13.32 -1.18 -5.88
CA LYS A 76 -14.22 -0.06 -5.66
C LYS A 76 -15.19 0.07 -6.85
N GLU A 77 -16.48 0.18 -6.57
CA GLU A 77 -17.51 0.50 -7.57
C GLU A 77 -17.49 2.01 -7.84
N GLU A 78 -17.58 2.41 -9.12
CA GLU A 78 -17.64 3.82 -9.55
C GLU A 78 -18.99 4.49 -9.25
#